data_AF-A0A9W6FDR8-F1
#
_entry.id   AF-A0A9W6FDR8-F1
#
_cell.length_a   1.000
_cell.length_b   1.000
_cell.length_c   1.000
_cell.angle_alpha   90.00
_cell.angle_beta   90.00
_cell.angle_gamma   90.00
#
_symmetry.space_group_name_H-M   'P 1'
#
loop_
_entity.id
_entity.type
_entity.pdbx_description
1 polymer ?
#
loop_
_entity_poly.entity_id
_entity_poly.type
_entity_poly.pdbx_seq_one_letter_code
_entity_poly.pdbx_strand_id
1 'polypeptide(L)'
;MDAKTCLKKLEYVGVLAFATVDAQGNPQVRNISAVHYEPDALYFFTARGKDFYRELLEDGRVQILGYTRYKEMIRLSAQAKPVSQEEQQKWIDTIFREQPYLENVYPGNTREIGIVFEIRDAQIEYFHLGVHPIFRETYVIGNGREKEKGYRITDSCIGCGTCVSVCPQRCVTTGDAGTPYHISPEHCLHCGNCSEHCPVSAIERV
;
A
#
# COMPACT_ATOMS: atom_id res chain seq x y z
N MET A 1 0.06 -13.95 -4.98
CA MET A 1 0.86 -13.67 -3.75
C MET A 1 -0.14 -13.30 -2.66
N ASP A 2 0.24 -13.04 -1.40
CA ASP A 2 -0.71 -12.71 -0.33
C ASP A 2 -0.26 -11.50 0.51
N ALA A 3 -1.15 -11.03 1.40
CA ALA A 3 -0.90 -9.90 2.29
C ALA A 3 0.33 -10.14 3.20
N LYS A 4 0.46 -11.35 3.75
CA LYS A 4 1.59 -11.76 4.60
C LYS A 4 2.92 -11.62 3.87
N THR A 5 2.97 -12.05 2.61
CA THR A 5 4.16 -11.92 1.76
C THR A 5 4.50 -10.46 1.50
N CYS A 6 3.49 -9.60 1.32
CA CYS A 6 3.71 -8.16 1.20
C CYS A 6 4.31 -7.55 2.48
N LEU A 7 3.79 -7.90 3.66
CA LEU A 7 4.37 -7.47 4.94
C LEU A 7 5.82 -7.95 5.09
N LYS A 8 6.10 -9.21 4.76
CA LYS A 8 7.46 -9.76 4.80
C LYS A 8 8.41 -9.01 3.85
N LYS A 9 7.93 -8.61 2.67
CA LYS A 9 8.73 -7.79 1.75
C LYS A 9 8.98 -6.39 2.30
N LEU A 10 8.00 -5.75 2.94
CA LEU A 10 8.18 -4.46 3.63
C LEU A 10 9.22 -4.56 4.75
N GLU A 11 9.21 -5.65 5.52
CA GLU A 11 10.25 -5.95 6.52
C GLU A 11 11.65 -5.98 5.88
N TYR A 12 11.81 -6.65 4.73
CA TYR A 12 13.08 -6.68 4.00
C TYR A 12 13.49 -5.33 3.40
N VAL A 13 12.55 -4.42 3.13
CA VAL A 13 12.87 -3.03 2.73
C VAL A 13 13.52 -2.29 3.91
N GLY A 14 13.12 -2.59 5.14
CA GLY A 14 13.73 -2.11 6.39
C GLY A 14 13.36 -0.67 6.76
N VAL A 15 13.45 0.27 5.81
CA VAL A 15 13.05 1.67 6.00
C VAL A 15 11.90 2.01 5.06
N LEU A 16 10.76 2.37 5.61
CA LEU A 16 9.54 2.67 4.86
C LEU A 16 9.24 4.16 4.85
N ALA A 17 8.70 4.66 3.74
CA ALA A 17 8.19 6.02 3.68
C ALA A 17 6.75 6.05 4.19
N PHE A 18 6.50 6.79 5.27
CA PHE A 18 5.19 7.02 5.85
C PHE A 18 4.71 8.41 5.48
N ALA A 19 3.54 8.49 4.86
CA ALA A 19 2.81 9.72 4.66
C ALA A 19 1.57 9.80 5.56
N THR A 20 1.33 10.99 6.08
CA THR A 20 0.22 11.37 6.99
C THR A 20 -0.31 12.73 6.56
N VAL A 21 -1.29 13.24 7.30
CA VAL A 21 -1.90 14.56 7.07
C VAL A 21 -1.74 15.39 8.34
N ASP A 22 -1.31 16.64 8.19
CA ASP A 22 -1.23 17.59 9.31
C ASP A 22 -2.58 18.25 9.63
N ALA A 23 -2.62 19.03 10.72
CA ALA A 23 -3.83 19.73 11.18
C ALA A 23 -4.41 20.74 10.16
N GLN A 24 -3.62 21.16 9.16
CA GLN A 24 -4.05 22.05 8.08
C GLN A 24 -4.51 21.27 6.83
N GLY A 25 -4.41 19.95 6.85
CA GLY A 25 -4.75 19.10 5.72
C GLY A 25 -3.61 18.88 4.72
N ASN A 26 -2.39 19.34 5.01
CA ASN A 26 -1.26 19.15 4.10
C ASN A 26 -0.67 17.74 4.24
N PRO A 27 -0.25 17.12 3.12
CA PRO A 27 0.43 15.84 3.15
C PRO A 27 1.84 16.00 3.73
N GLN A 28 2.20 15.12 4.64
CA GLN A 28 3.53 15.03 5.24
C GLN A 28 4.15 13.69 4.88
N VAL A 29 5.49 13.59 4.80
CA VAL A 29 6.18 12.32 4.53
C VAL A 29 7.52 12.23 5.27
N ARG A 30 7.84 11.04 5.79
CA ARG A 30 9.14 10.74 6.44
C ARG A 30 9.47 9.25 6.38
N ASN A 31 10.73 8.93 6.65
CA ASN A 31 11.19 7.55 6.77
C ASN A 31 11.02 7.03 8.20
N ILE A 32 10.49 5.81 8.32
CA ILE A 32 10.35 5.07 9.59
C ILE A 32 10.99 3.70 9.44
N SER A 33 11.91 3.39 10.34
CA SER A 33 12.62 2.11 10.40
C SER A 33 12.24 1.28 11.63
N ALA A 34 11.85 1.92 12.73
CA ALA A 34 11.44 1.28 13.98
C ALA A 34 10.04 0.63 13.86
N VAL A 35 9.98 -0.49 13.16
CA VAL A 35 8.78 -1.22 12.78
C VAL A 35 8.96 -2.70 13.13
N HIS A 36 7.93 -3.28 13.74
CA HIS A 36 7.75 -4.71 13.94
C HIS A 36 6.60 -5.22 13.05
N TYR A 37 6.72 -6.45 12.59
CA TYR A 37 5.81 -7.07 11.62
C TYR A 37 5.27 -8.38 12.19
N GLU A 38 3.94 -8.48 12.23
CA GLU A 38 3.22 -9.74 12.43
C GLU A 38 2.62 -10.18 11.08
N PRO A 39 2.14 -11.45 10.94
CA PRO A 39 1.53 -11.93 9.70
C PRO A 39 0.32 -11.10 9.22
N ASP A 40 -0.37 -10.43 10.13
CA ASP A 40 -1.60 -9.68 9.92
C ASP A 40 -1.61 -8.31 10.63
N ALA A 41 -0.45 -7.79 11.05
CA ALA A 41 -0.37 -6.47 11.67
C ALA A 41 1.01 -5.82 11.52
N LEU A 42 1.03 -4.50 11.65
CA LEU A 42 2.24 -3.69 11.69
C LEU A 42 2.26 -2.88 12.99
N TYR A 43 3.43 -2.78 13.63
CA TYR A 43 3.62 -1.94 14.81
C TYR A 43 4.81 -1.03 14.59
N PHE A 44 4.71 0.24 14.95
CA PHE A 44 5.82 1.17 14.76
C PHE A 44 5.93 2.17 15.91
N PHE A 45 7.18 2.54 16.20
CA PHE A 45 7.53 3.39 17.33
C PHE A 45 7.79 4.84 16.90
N THR A 46 7.27 5.79 17.66
CA THR A 46 7.59 7.22 17.51
C THR A 46 7.64 7.93 18.86
N ALA A 47 8.37 9.06 18.93
CA ALA A 47 8.43 9.89 20.13
C ALA A 47 7.23 10.83 20.21
N ARG A 48 6.67 11.02 21.42
CA ARG A 48 5.46 11.85 21.64
C ARG A 48 5.65 13.34 21.31
N GLY A 49 6.88 13.84 21.21
CA GLY A 49 7.16 15.23 20.84
C GLY A 49 7.08 15.54 19.34
N LYS A 50 7.04 14.54 18.46
CA LYS A 50 7.15 14.72 17.00
C LYS A 50 5.81 15.15 16.39
N ASP A 51 5.84 15.92 15.30
CA ASP A 51 4.62 16.21 14.51
C ASP A 51 3.94 14.91 14.05
N PHE A 52 4.73 13.92 13.63
CA PHE A 52 4.23 12.60 13.25
C PHE A 52 3.35 11.96 14.34
N TYR A 53 3.67 12.13 15.62
CA TYR A 53 2.82 11.63 16.71
C TYR A 53 1.48 12.38 16.76
N ARG A 54 1.50 13.72 16.65
CA ARG A 54 0.29 14.55 16.66
C ARG A 54 -0.62 14.23 15.48
N GLU A 55 -0.06 14.14 14.27
CA GLU A 55 -0.76 13.78 13.04
C GLU A 55 -1.47 12.42 13.15
N LEU A 56 -0.81 11.43 13.77
CA LEU A 56 -1.40 10.10 13.96
C LEU A 56 -2.55 10.09 14.97
N LEU A 57 -2.51 10.95 15.98
CA LEU A 57 -3.60 11.06 16.96
C LEU A 57 -4.79 11.85 16.43
N GLU A 58 -4.54 12.89 15.65
CA GLU A 58 -5.58 13.79 15.14
C GLU A 58 -6.32 13.18 13.95
N ASP A 59 -5.61 12.53 13.02
CA ASP A 59 -6.18 11.99 11.78
C ASP A 59 -5.99 10.47 11.69
N GLY A 60 -4.76 10.01 11.95
CA GLY A 60 -4.41 8.60 11.95
C GLY A 60 -4.33 7.94 10.56
N ARG A 61 -4.82 8.56 9.48
CA ARG A 61 -4.68 7.99 8.13
C ARG A 61 -3.21 8.00 7.73
N VAL A 62 -2.77 6.86 7.22
CA VAL A 62 -1.40 6.65 6.74
C VAL A 62 -1.37 6.06 5.33
N GLN A 63 -0.39 6.47 4.55
CA GLN A 63 0.09 5.77 3.37
C GLN A 63 1.52 5.34 3.62
N ILE A 64 1.81 4.04 3.48
CA ILE A 64 3.15 3.50 3.64
C ILE A 64 3.64 2.98 2.30
N LEU A 65 4.84 3.35 1.90
CA LEU A 65 5.48 2.88 0.67
C LEU A 65 6.77 2.14 0.97
N GLY A 66 6.86 0.92 0.45
CA GLY A 66 8.11 0.18 0.29
C GLY A 66 8.44 0.00 -1.19
N TYR A 67 9.72 0.16 -1.54
CA TYR A 67 10.23 -0.08 -2.89
C TYR A 67 11.43 -1.01 -2.83
N THR A 68 11.38 -2.10 -3.59
CA THR A 68 12.47 -3.07 -3.63
C THR A 68 13.39 -2.82 -4.83
N ARG A 69 14.62 -3.35 -4.77
CA ARG A 69 15.56 -3.31 -5.90
C ARG A 69 15.04 -4.02 -7.16
N TYR A 70 14.04 -4.89 -7.01
CA TYR A 70 13.41 -5.65 -8.09
C TYR A 70 12.22 -4.92 -8.74
N LYS A 71 12.08 -3.60 -8.52
CA LYS A 71 10.99 -2.80 -9.08
C LYS A 71 9.62 -3.25 -8.59
N GLU A 72 9.56 -3.72 -7.35
CA GLU A 72 8.32 -4.01 -6.64
C GLU A 72 7.98 -2.79 -5.78
N MET A 73 6.77 -2.27 -5.94
CA MET A 73 6.16 -1.23 -5.12
C MET A 73 5.09 -1.88 -4.27
N ILE A 74 5.17 -1.68 -2.96
CA ILE A 74 4.14 -2.10 -2.00
C ILE A 74 3.63 -0.83 -1.34
N ARG A 75 2.36 -0.50 -1.59
CA ARG A 75 1.67 0.62 -0.96
C ARG A 75 0.65 0.09 0.01
N LEU A 76 0.71 0.52 1.27
CA LEU A 76 -0.24 0.15 2.30
C LEU A 76 -1.04 1.39 2.72
N SER A 77 -2.36 1.29 2.61
CA SER A 77 -3.34 2.31 3.01
C SER A 77 -4.04 1.85 4.28
N ALA A 78 -3.95 2.62 5.36
CA ALA A 78 -4.55 2.26 6.63
C ALA A 78 -4.89 3.46 7.51
N GLN A 79 -5.51 3.19 8.65
CA GLN A 79 -5.53 4.09 9.79
C GLN A 79 -4.71 3.46 10.92
N ALA A 80 -3.69 4.17 11.40
CA ALA A 80 -2.88 3.75 12.53
C ALA A 80 -3.54 4.20 13.84
N LYS A 81 -3.48 3.35 14.86
CA LYS A 81 -4.05 3.63 16.18
C LYS A 81 -2.99 3.39 17.25
N PRO A 82 -3.00 4.13 18.38
CA PRO A 82 -2.15 3.80 19.50
C PRO A 82 -2.44 2.38 19.97
N VAL A 83 -1.38 1.59 20.22
CA VAL A 83 -1.50 0.33 20.94
C VAL A 83 -2.08 0.60 22.33
N SER A 84 -2.86 -0.34 22.88
CA SER A 84 -3.41 -0.25 24.24
C SER A 84 -2.32 0.02 25.29
N GLN A 85 -2.65 0.75 26.36
CA GLN A 85 -1.66 1.11 27.38
C GLN A 85 -1.00 -0.13 28.02
N GLU A 86 -1.73 -1.22 28.17
CA GLU A 86 -1.26 -2.49 28.73
C GLU A 86 -0.23 -3.18 27.82
N GLU A 87 -0.32 -2.99 26.51
CA GLU A 87 0.58 -3.62 25.54
C GLU A 87 1.72 -2.72 25.04
N GLN A 88 1.72 -1.42 25.38
CA GLN A 88 2.78 -0.49 24.95
C GLN A 88 4.19 -1.03 25.28
N GLN A 89 4.41 -1.47 26.52
CA GLN A 89 5.73 -1.93 26.95
C GLN A 89 6.20 -3.17 26.16
N LYS A 90 5.30 -4.14 25.97
CA LYS A 90 5.55 -5.36 25.18
C LYS A 90 6.06 -5.02 23.79
N TRP A 91 5.39 -4.13 23.07
CA TRP A 91 5.76 -3.82 21.68
C TRP A 91 6.98 -2.90 21.58
N ILE A 92 7.20 -2.00 22.54
CA ILE A 92 8.46 -1.24 22.64
C ILE A 92 9.64 -2.21 22.80
N ASP A 93 9.54 -3.16 23.73
CA ASP A 93 10.62 -4.13 23.97
C ASP A 93 10.86 -5.03 22.76
N THR A 94 9.81 -5.47 22.07
CA THR A 94 9.93 -6.25 20.83
C THR A 94 10.69 -5.46 19.75
N ILE A 95 10.28 -4.23 19.45
CA ILE A 95 10.92 -3.39 18.41
C ILE A 95 12.39 -3.14 18.73
N PHE A 96 12.72 -2.82 19.99
CA PHE A 96 14.10 -2.53 20.40
C PHE A 96 14.99 -3.77 20.37
N ARG A 97 14.45 -4.94 20.76
CA ARG A 97 15.16 -6.22 20.66
C ARG A 97 15.47 -6.60 19.21
N GLU A 98 14.56 -6.32 18.29
CA GLU A 98 14.74 -6.59 16.85
C GLU A 98 15.66 -5.57 16.17
N GLN A 99 15.77 -4.37 16.74
CA GLN A 99 16.53 -3.26 16.15
C GLN A 99 17.53 -2.67 17.15
N PRO A 100 18.66 -3.35 17.42
CA PRO A 100 19.61 -2.94 18.45
C PRO A 100 20.20 -1.54 18.28
N TYR A 101 20.24 -0.99 17.05
CA TYR A 101 20.71 0.38 16.85
C TYR A 101 19.87 1.43 17.59
N LEU A 102 18.60 1.12 17.91
CA LEU A 102 17.72 2.02 18.65
C LEU A 102 18.22 2.29 20.07
N GLU A 103 19.04 1.40 20.65
CA GLU A 103 19.68 1.64 21.95
C GLU A 103 20.68 2.82 21.89
N ASN A 104 21.34 3.02 20.74
CA ASN A 104 22.22 4.18 20.54
C ASN A 104 21.42 5.48 20.36
N VAL A 105 20.20 5.39 19.84
CA VAL A 105 19.32 6.55 19.60
C VAL A 105 18.57 6.93 20.89
N TYR A 106 18.16 5.94 21.68
CA TYR A 106 17.44 6.10 22.95
C TYR A 106 18.20 5.39 24.08
N PRO A 107 19.31 5.98 24.58
CA PRO A 107 20.13 5.35 25.61
C PRO A 107 19.41 5.27 26.97
N GLY A 108 19.71 4.21 27.73
CA GLY A 108 19.12 3.97 29.06
C GLY A 108 17.60 3.89 29.01
N ASN A 109 16.93 4.64 29.88
CA ASN A 109 15.46 4.64 29.99
C ASN A 109 14.79 5.67 29.06
N THR A 110 15.53 6.33 28.17
CA THR A 110 14.97 7.43 27.36
C THR A 110 13.92 6.97 26.35
N ARG A 111 13.84 5.68 26.03
CA ARG A 111 12.78 5.12 25.15
C ARG A 111 11.36 5.25 25.72
N GLU A 112 11.22 5.50 27.02
CA GLU A 112 9.93 5.77 27.68
C GLU A 112 9.20 7.01 27.12
N ILE A 113 9.91 7.91 26.43
CA ILE A 113 9.33 9.09 25.75
C ILE A 113 8.48 8.73 24.52
N GLY A 114 8.57 7.49 24.05
CA GLY A 114 7.89 7.05 22.84
C GLY A 114 6.64 6.23 23.08
N ILE A 115 5.98 5.95 21.99
CA ILE A 115 4.71 5.23 21.92
C ILE A 115 4.72 4.36 20.67
N VAL A 116 4.03 3.23 20.75
CA VAL A 116 3.79 2.34 19.63
C VAL A 116 2.38 2.54 19.10
N PHE A 117 2.30 2.65 17.78
CA PHE A 117 1.06 2.56 17.03
C PHE A 117 0.97 1.21 16.33
N GLU A 118 -0.25 0.76 16.11
CA GLU A 118 -0.58 -0.46 15.37
C GLU A 118 -1.42 -0.17 14.14
N ILE A 119 -1.27 -1.03 13.14
CA ILE A 119 -2.11 -1.15 11.96
C ILE A 119 -2.56 -2.59 11.86
N ARG A 120 -3.87 -2.82 12.00
CA ARG A 120 -4.52 -4.14 11.87
C ARG A 120 -5.52 -4.22 10.73
N ASP A 121 -5.95 -3.07 10.21
CA ASP A 121 -6.87 -2.98 9.09
C ASP A 121 -6.19 -2.18 7.98
N ALA A 122 -5.93 -2.81 6.84
CA ALA A 122 -5.21 -2.18 5.74
C ALA A 122 -5.60 -2.71 4.37
N GLN A 123 -5.50 -1.84 3.36
CA GLN A 123 -5.45 -2.23 1.94
C GLN A 123 -4.00 -2.16 1.47
N ILE A 124 -3.52 -3.21 0.82
CA ILE A 124 -2.20 -3.27 0.20
C ILE A 124 -2.37 -3.27 -1.31
N GLU A 125 -1.70 -2.35 -2.01
CA GLU A 125 -1.51 -2.40 -3.45
C GLU A 125 -0.08 -2.88 -3.74
N TYR A 126 0.03 -4.04 -4.37
CA TYR A 126 1.29 -4.56 -4.88
C TYR A 126 1.40 -4.24 -6.38
N PHE A 127 2.56 -3.74 -6.80
CA PHE A 127 2.82 -3.46 -8.20
C PHE A 127 4.28 -3.77 -8.58
N HIS A 128 4.46 -4.72 -9.48
CA HIS A 128 5.75 -5.21 -9.95
C HIS A 128 5.99 -4.83 -11.41
N LEU A 129 6.88 -3.86 -11.61
CA LEU A 129 7.31 -3.37 -12.92
C LEU A 129 8.51 -4.15 -13.50
N GLY A 130 9.10 -5.05 -12.72
CA GLY A 130 10.30 -5.80 -13.11
C GLY A 130 10.01 -7.07 -13.92
N VAL A 131 8.74 -7.33 -14.24
CA VAL A 131 8.28 -8.51 -14.98
C VAL A 131 7.47 -8.10 -16.21
N HIS A 132 7.36 -9.03 -17.18
CA HIS A 132 6.52 -8.88 -18.35
C HIS A 132 5.64 -10.13 -18.54
N PRO A 133 4.29 -10.01 -18.60
CA PRO A 133 3.54 -8.77 -18.36
C PRO A 133 3.78 -8.23 -16.95
N ILE A 134 3.58 -6.92 -16.75
CA ILE A 134 3.59 -6.33 -15.41
C ILE A 134 2.60 -7.06 -14.51
N PHE A 135 2.86 -7.07 -13.21
CA PHE A 135 1.94 -7.69 -12.26
C PHE A 135 1.48 -6.70 -11.21
N ARG A 136 0.18 -6.63 -10.96
CA ARG A 136 -0.39 -5.86 -9.85
C ARG A 136 -1.52 -6.65 -9.19
N GLU A 137 -1.69 -6.46 -7.90
CA GLU A 137 -2.79 -7.09 -7.17
C GLU A 137 -3.07 -6.29 -5.89
N THR A 138 -4.29 -6.39 -5.40
CA THR A 138 -4.70 -5.79 -4.13
C THR A 138 -4.85 -6.88 -3.08
N TYR A 139 -4.40 -6.61 -1.87
CA TYR A 139 -4.64 -7.48 -0.71
C TYR A 139 -5.23 -6.67 0.44
N VAL A 140 -5.81 -7.37 1.41
CA VAL A 140 -6.37 -6.77 2.61
C VAL A 140 -5.80 -7.44 3.86
N ILE A 141 -5.69 -6.65 4.93
CA ILE A 141 -5.39 -7.10 6.28
C ILE A 141 -6.58 -6.71 7.16
N GLY A 142 -7.01 -7.61 8.05
CA GLY A 142 -8.13 -7.38 8.97
C GLY A 142 -9.41 -7.00 8.22
N ASN A 143 -10.04 -5.91 8.65
CA ASN A 143 -11.24 -5.33 8.04
C ASN A 143 -10.92 -4.30 6.95
N GLY A 144 -9.73 -4.38 6.35
CA GLY A 144 -9.35 -3.57 5.19
C GLY A 144 -10.39 -3.69 4.08
N ARG A 145 -10.66 -2.57 3.39
CA ARG A 145 -11.61 -2.53 2.28
C ARG A 145 -10.85 -2.52 0.96
N GLU A 146 -11.13 -3.50 0.13
CA GLU A 146 -10.73 -3.43 -1.27
C GLU A 146 -11.54 -2.35 -1.98
N LYS A 147 -10.83 -1.50 -2.72
CA LYS A 147 -11.43 -0.60 -3.70
C LYS A 147 -10.99 -1.08 -5.06
N GLU A 148 -11.97 -1.36 -5.91
CA GLU A 148 -11.72 -1.59 -7.33
C GLU A 148 -10.97 -0.37 -7.89
N LYS A 149 -9.99 -0.64 -8.74
CA LYS A 149 -9.20 0.39 -9.42
C LYS A 149 -8.89 -0.08 -10.82
N GLY A 150 -8.90 0.84 -11.76
CA GLY A 150 -8.40 0.59 -13.10
C GLY A 150 -9.41 0.95 -14.16
N TYR A 151 -9.58 0.06 -15.14
CA TYR A 151 -10.46 0.28 -16.27
C TYR A 151 -11.28 -0.97 -16.54
N ARG A 152 -12.55 -0.76 -16.88
CA ARG A 152 -13.50 -1.82 -17.20
C ARG A 152 -14.19 -1.51 -18.51
N ILE A 153 -14.33 -2.53 -19.35
CA ILE A 153 -15.06 -2.44 -20.62
C ILE A 153 -16.54 -2.75 -20.33
N THR A 154 -17.43 -1.90 -20.82
CA THR A 154 -18.87 -1.98 -20.60
C THR A 154 -19.59 -2.67 -21.76
N ASP A 155 -20.89 -2.90 -21.59
CA ASP A 155 -21.77 -3.45 -22.63
C ASP A 155 -21.95 -2.53 -23.85
N SER A 156 -21.48 -1.28 -23.78
CA SER A 156 -21.45 -0.36 -24.94
C SER A 156 -20.36 -0.73 -25.97
N CYS A 157 -19.56 -1.78 -25.70
CA CYS A 157 -18.47 -2.20 -26.57
C CYS A 157 -18.98 -2.76 -27.91
N ILE A 158 -18.48 -2.21 -29.01
CA ILE A 158 -18.84 -2.62 -30.37
C ILE A 158 -17.86 -3.63 -31.02
N GLY A 159 -16.91 -4.19 -30.25
CA GLY A 159 -16.02 -5.21 -30.79
C GLY A 159 -14.94 -4.72 -31.77
N CYS A 160 -14.62 -3.41 -31.83
CA CYS A 160 -13.70 -2.85 -32.84
C CYS A 160 -12.20 -3.21 -32.68
N GLY A 161 -11.78 -3.68 -31.50
CA GLY A 161 -10.40 -4.11 -31.25
C GLY A 161 -9.37 -2.98 -31.00
N THR A 162 -9.76 -1.69 -31.04
CA THR A 162 -8.82 -0.57 -30.82
C THR A 162 -8.09 -0.70 -29.48
N CYS A 163 -8.81 -1.01 -28.39
CA CYS A 163 -8.25 -1.19 -27.05
C CYS A 163 -7.15 -2.28 -26.98
N VAL A 164 -7.27 -3.35 -27.78
CA VAL A 164 -6.26 -4.41 -27.89
C VAL A 164 -5.01 -3.88 -28.57
N SER A 165 -5.19 -3.16 -29.69
CA SER A 165 -4.08 -2.64 -30.50
C SER A 165 -3.23 -1.61 -29.77
N VAL A 166 -3.85 -0.78 -28.92
CA VAL A 166 -3.17 0.31 -28.21
C VAL A 166 -2.67 -0.09 -26.81
N CYS A 167 -3.05 -1.26 -26.30
CA CYS A 167 -2.65 -1.68 -24.96
C CYS A 167 -1.17 -2.12 -24.94
N PRO A 168 -0.28 -1.39 -24.23
CA PRO A 168 1.14 -1.72 -24.22
C PRO A 168 1.46 -3.06 -23.54
N GLN A 169 0.61 -3.50 -22.60
CA GLN A 169 0.76 -4.77 -21.89
C GLN A 169 0.05 -5.93 -22.59
N ARG A 170 -0.71 -5.66 -23.66
CA ARG A 170 -1.58 -6.63 -24.33
C ARG A 170 -2.49 -7.38 -23.35
N CYS A 171 -2.91 -6.71 -22.28
CA CYS A 171 -3.76 -7.27 -21.23
C CYS A 171 -5.26 -7.20 -21.56
N VAL A 172 -5.61 -6.92 -22.82
CA VAL A 172 -7.00 -6.89 -23.29
C VAL A 172 -7.24 -8.15 -24.10
N THR A 173 -8.14 -9.01 -23.64
CA THR A 173 -8.49 -10.27 -24.30
C THR A 173 -9.82 -10.15 -25.02
N THR A 174 -9.93 -10.84 -26.15
CA THR A 174 -11.21 -11.02 -26.86
C THR A 174 -12.14 -11.85 -25.99
N GLY A 175 -13.35 -11.36 -25.77
CA GLY A 175 -14.44 -12.23 -25.33
C GLY A 175 -14.81 -13.25 -26.43
N ASP A 176 -15.58 -14.28 -26.08
CA ASP A 176 -16.28 -15.15 -27.04
C ASP A 176 -17.17 -14.34 -28.00
N ALA A 177 -17.55 -14.93 -29.13
CA ALA A 177 -18.39 -14.28 -30.13
C ALA A 177 -19.66 -13.65 -29.51
N GLY A 178 -19.72 -12.31 -29.50
CA GLY A 178 -20.84 -11.55 -28.92
C GLY A 178 -20.62 -11.05 -27.48
N THR A 179 -19.47 -11.30 -26.86
CA THR A 179 -19.12 -10.77 -25.54
C THR A 179 -18.12 -9.61 -25.62
N PRO A 180 -18.22 -8.57 -24.76
CA PRO A 180 -17.27 -7.47 -24.72
C PRO A 180 -15.83 -7.93 -24.49
N TYR A 181 -14.86 -7.16 -24.97
CA TYR A 181 -13.45 -7.34 -24.58
C TYR A 181 -13.29 -7.27 -23.06
N HIS A 182 -12.32 -7.99 -22.51
CA HIS A 182 -12.01 -7.98 -21.08
C HIS A 182 -10.59 -7.44 -20.84
N ILE A 183 -10.40 -6.70 -19.75
CA ILE A 183 -9.08 -6.21 -19.32
C ILE A 183 -8.64 -7.09 -18.15
N SER A 184 -7.53 -7.81 -18.28
CA SER A 184 -6.88 -8.50 -17.16
C SER A 184 -6.31 -7.47 -16.18
N PRO A 185 -6.96 -7.21 -15.03
CA PRO A 185 -6.55 -6.14 -14.11
C PRO A 185 -5.13 -6.34 -13.58
N GLU A 186 -4.71 -7.59 -13.38
CA GLU A 186 -3.38 -7.96 -12.89
C GLU A 186 -2.24 -7.54 -13.82
N HIS A 187 -2.54 -7.32 -15.10
CA HIS A 187 -1.59 -6.92 -16.13
C HIS A 187 -1.86 -5.51 -16.67
N CYS A 188 -2.75 -4.74 -16.04
CA CYS A 188 -3.11 -3.40 -16.48
C CYS A 188 -2.25 -2.31 -15.82
N LEU A 189 -1.61 -1.45 -16.63
CA LEU A 189 -0.86 -0.29 -16.13
C LEU A 189 -1.73 0.80 -15.49
N HIS A 190 -3.05 0.73 -15.68
CA HIS A 190 -3.98 1.83 -15.40
C HIS A 190 -3.61 3.13 -16.14
N CYS A 191 -3.01 3.03 -17.33
CA CYS A 191 -2.57 4.19 -18.10
C CYS A 191 -3.72 4.92 -18.82
N GLY A 192 -4.88 4.30 -19.01
CA GLY A 192 -6.03 4.91 -19.67
C GLY A 192 -6.01 4.93 -21.20
N ASN A 193 -4.93 4.46 -21.85
CA ASN A 193 -4.79 4.50 -23.30
C ASN A 193 -5.95 3.83 -24.06
N CYS A 194 -6.49 2.73 -23.54
CA CYS A 194 -7.65 2.06 -24.14
C CYS A 194 -8.92 2.92 -24.06
N SER A 195 -9.12 3.65 -22.96
CA SER A 195 -10.28 4.54 -22.74
C SER A 195 -10.20 5.77 -23.66
N GLU A 196 -9.03 6.39 -23.76
CA GLU A 196 -8.80 7.56 -24.63
C GLU A 196 -9.04 7.27 -26.12
N HIS A 197 -8.73 6.05 -26.58
CA HIS A 197 -8.88 5.65 -27.97
C HIS A 197 -10.17 4.89 -28.28
N CYS A 198 -11.09 4.71 -27.31
CA CYS A 198 -12.34 4.00 -27.57
C CYS A 198 -13.30 4.88 -28.38
N PRO A 199 -13.68 4.51 -29.62
CA PRO A 199 -14.51 5.36 -30.49
C PRO A 199 -15.93 5.55 -29.97
N VAL A 200 -16.38 4.67 -29.07
CA VAL A 200 -17.73 4.67 -28.48
C VAL A 200 -17.71 4.92 -26.97
N SER A 201 -16.55 5.31 -26.41
CA SER A 201 -16.40 5.58 -24.96
C SER A 201 -16.87 4.44 -24.03
N ALA A 202 -16.73 3.18 -24.47
CA ALA A 202 -17.21 2.01 -23.74
C ALA A 202 -16.30 1.56 -22.59
N ILE A 203 -15.27 2.33 -22.23
CA ILE A 203 -14.29 1.96 -21.20
C ILE A 203 -14.30 2.98 -20.07
N GLU A 204 -14.74 2.54 -18.90
CA GLU A 204 -14.88 3.35 -17.70
C GLU A 204 -13.69 3.16 -16.76
N ARG A 205 -13.34 4.23 -16.03
CA ARG A 205 -12.42 4.13 -14.90
C ARG A 205 -13.19 3.67 -13.67
N VAL A 206 -12.69 2.61 -13.04
CA VAL A 206 -13.20 2.07 -11.77
C VAL A 206 -12.23 2.38 -10.64
#